data_AF-A0A8T4M0T7-F1
#
_entry.id   AF-A0A8T4M0T7-F1
#
_cell.length_a   1.000
_cell.length_b   1.000
_cell.length_c   1.000
_cell.angle_alpha   90.00
_cell.angle_beta   90.00
_cell.angle_gamma   90.00
#
_symmetry.space_group_name_H-M   'P 1'
#
loop_
_entity.id
_entity.type
_entity.pdbx_description
1 polymer ?
#
loop_
_entity_poly.entity_id
_entity_poly.type
_entity_poly.pdbx_seq_one_letter_code
_entity_poly.pdbx_strand_id
1 'polypeptide(L)'
;MKKGILFGIAVLFFISFVAAGETHNVDFSELRTQPVYLYDGDQIIFNMLGGNHVIIIEDVGTSSVKLDYGFYVDENSELYPGLVGLDYLMRADVDKDGDVDLNVALYSISEDGQVNLVLQDVSGTDSSEVTGQVGVVDDIVSNFNYKTLILAVIGILVLGLVGFLVFRGGSNKNIPVEEAKVEPTSTFEIKEEKPL
;
A
#
# COMPACT_ATOMS: atom_id res chain seq x y z
N MET A 1 28.94 16.70 -10.52
CA MET A 1 28.37 15.51 -9.83
C MET A 1 27.10 15.80 -9.01
N LYS A 2 26.93 16.96 -8.34
CA LYS A 2 25.75 17.23 -7.49
C LYS A 2 24.38 17.31 -8.21
N LYS A 3 24.35 17.67 -9.50
CA LYS A 3 23.10 17.82 -10.28
C LYS A 3 22.46 16.48 -10.69
N GLY A 4 23.25 15.42 -10.86
CA GLY A 4 22.72 14.10 -11.26
C GLY A 4 22.00 13.37 -10.12
N ILE A 5 22.44 13.57 -8.87
CA ILE A 5 21.80 13.02 -7.68
C ILE A 5 20.43 13.68 -7.44
N LEU A 6 20.35 15.01 -7.61
CA LEU A 6 19.10 15.74 -7.47
C LEU A 6 18.05 15.32 -8.52
N PHE A 7 18.51 15.04 -9.74
CA PHE A 7 17.65 14.51 -10.81
C PHE A 7 17.17 13.08 -10.49
N GLY A 8 18.05 12.21 -9.98
CA GLY A 8 17.66 10.85 -9.56
C GLY A 8 16.62 10.82 -8.43
N ILE A 9 16.75 11.73 -7.45
CA ILE A 9 15.78 11.86 -6.35
C ILE A 9 14.43 12.41 -6.86
N ALA A 10 14.46 13.38 -7.78
CA ALA A 10 13.24 13.89 -8.40
C ALA A 10 12.52 12.81 -9.21
N VAL A 11 13.24 12.00 -9.99
CA VAL A 11 12.66 10.87 -10.74
C VAL A 11 12.03 9.84 -9.80
N LEU A 12 12.66 9.54 -8.66
CA LEU A 12 12.08 8.66 -7.62
C LEU A 12 10.79 9.22 -7.00
N PHE A 13 10.62 10.54 -6.94
CA PHE A 13 9.37 11.19 -6.52
C PHE A 13 8.26 11.16 -7.57
N PHE A 14 8.59 10.95 -8.85
CA PHE A 14 7.64 10.86 -9.96
C PHE A 14 7.24 9.42 -10.32
N ILE A 15 7.85 8.42 -9.69
CA ILE A 15 7.38 7.03 -9.81
C ILE A 15 6.14 6.94 -8.92
N SER A 16 4.98 7.25 -9.48
CA SER A 16 3.69 6.97 -8.86
C SER A 16 3.70 5.50 -8.43
N PHE A 17 3.67 5.25 -7.12
CA PHE A 17 3.41 3.91 -6.61
C PHE A 17 2.01 3.55 -7.09
N VAL A 18 1.92 2.72 -8.14
CA VAL A 18 0.69 1.98 -8.41
C VAL A 18 0.54 1.06 -7.21
N ALA A 19 -0.42 1.39 -6.33
CA ALA A 19 -0.78 0.49 -5.25
C ALA A 19 -1.29 -0.79 -5.91
N ALA A 20 -0.54 -1.89 -5.74
CA ALA A 20 -1.08 -3.20 -6.07
C ALA A 20 -2.14 -3.52 -5.01
N GLY A 21 -3.34 -3.89 -5.44
CA GLY A 21 -4.42 -4.26 -4.52
C GLY A 21 -4.07 -5.46 -3.66
N GLU A 22 -4.73 -5.58 -2.51
CA GLU A 22 -4.58 -6.67 -1.56
C GLU A 22 -5.53 -7.83 -1.88
N THR A 23 -5.20 -9.02 -1.36
CA THR A 23 -6.01 -10.23 -1.51
C THR A 23 -6.61 -10.63 -0.18
N HIS A 24 -7.94 -10.74 -0.15
CA HIS A 24 -8.73 -11.10 1.02
C HIS A 24 -9.30 -12.50 0.83
N ASN A 25 -8.89 -13.44 1.68
CA ASN A 25 -9.48 -14.78 1.67
C ASN A 25 -10.67 -14.82 2.60
N VAL A 26 -11.83 -15.21 2.07
CA VAL A 26 -13.09 -15.34 2.82
C VAL A 26 -13.47 -16.81 2.89
N ASP A 27 -13.84 -17.25 4.10
CA ASP A 27 -14.28 -18.62 4.37
C ASP A 27 -15.69 -18.60 4.95
N PHE A 28 -16.61 -19.33 4.32
CA PHE A 28 -18.00 -19.47 4.76
C PHE A 28 -18.24 -20.70 5.64
N SER A 29 -17.18 -21.46 5.99
CA SER A 29 -17.29 -22.71 6.76
C SER A 29 -17.87 -22.53 8.17
N GLU A 30 -17.52 -21.43 8.85
CA GLU A 30 -18.00 -21.12 10.21
C GLU A 30 -19.19 -20.15 10.21
N LEU A 31 -19.12 -19.10 9.38
CA LEU A 31 -20.14 -18.06 9.29
C LEU A 31 -20.54 -17.86 7.84
N ARG A 32 -21.85 -17.90 7.57
CA ARG A 32 -22.41 -17.69 6.23
C ARG A 32 -22.41 -16.22 5.80
N THR A 33 -22.24 -15.29 6.73
CA THR A 33 -22.19 -13.85 6.47
C THR A 33 -20.83 -13.30 6.88
N GLN A 34 -20.15 -12.64 5.96
CA GLN A 34 -18.77 -12.18 6.11
C GLN A 34 -18.65 -10.71 5.71
N PRO A 35 -18.33 -9.80 6.65
CA PRO A 35 -17.97 -8.44 6.32
C PRO A 35 -16.52 -8.39 5.80
N VAL A 36 -16.30 -7.63 4.73
CA VAL A 36 -14.98 -7.45 4.11
C VAL A 36 -14.74 -5.97 3.85
N TYR A 37 -13.54 -5.51 4.22
CA TYR A 37 -13.08 -4.13 4.08
C TYR A 37 -12.04 -4.09 2.97
N LEU A 38 -12.29 -3.28 1.94
CA LEU A 38 -11.55 -3.31 0.68
C LEU A 38 -11.29 -1.89 0.18
N TYR A 39 -10.31 -1.75 -0.71
CA TYR A 39 -10.04 -0.56 -1.49
C TYR A 39 -10.09 -0.88 -2.99
N ASP A 40 -10.00 0.16 -3.81
CA ASP A 40 -9.82 0.04 -5.26
C ASP A 40 -8.62 -0.85 -5.60
N GLY A 41 -8.85 -1.84 -6.47
CA GLY A 41 -7.87 -2.85 -6.89
C GLY A 41 -7.80 -4.09 -6.00
N ASP A 42 -8.45 -4.11 -4.83
CA ASP A 42 -8.44 -5.28 -3.95
C ASP A 42 -9.26 -6.43 -4.53
N GLN A 43 -8.87 -7.66 -4.18
CA GLN A 43 -9.55 -8.88 -4.58
C GLN A 43 -10.00 -9.70 -3.38
N ILE A 44 -11.18 -10.31 -3.50
CA ILE A 44 -11.73 -11.31 -2.58
C ILE A 44 -11.62 -12.66 -3.26
N ILE A 45 -11.02 -13.63 -2.56
CA ILE A 45 -11.01 -15.03 -2.97
C ILE A 45 -11.79 -15.83 -1.93
N PHE A 46 -12.70 -16.68 -2.38
CA PHE A 46 -13.47 -17.54 -1.49
C PHE A 46 -13.68 -18.91 -2.10
N ASN A 47 -13.83 -19.92 -1.24
CA ASN A 47 -14.19 -21.26 -1.66
C ASN A 47 -15.67 -21.51 -1.32
N MET A 48 -16.44 -21.92 -2.33
CA MET A 48 -17.85 -22.26 -2.16
C MET A 48 -18.20 -23.36 -3.17
N LEU A 49 -19.07 -24.30 -2.77
CA LEU A 49 -19.48 -25.43 -3.61
C LEU A 49 -18.29 -26.25 -4.16
N GLY A 50 -17.17 -26.28 -3.42
CA GLY A 50 -15.96 -27.02 -3.80
C GLY A 50 -15.10 -26.34 -4.88
N GLY A 51 -15.43 -25.12 -5.30
CA GLY A 51 -14.67 -24.32 -6.26
C GLY A 51 -14.10 -23.03 -5.66
N ASN A 52 -13.07 -22.47 -6.29
CA ASN A 52 -12.55 -21.15 -5.96
C ASN A 52 -13.24 -20.09 -6.81
N HIS A 53 -13.56 -18.97 -6.18
CA HIS A 53 -14.28 -17.85 -6.78
C HIS A 53 -13.55 -16.55 -6.46
N VAL A 54 -13.73 -15.54 -7.31
CA VAL A 54 -13.08 -14.24 -7.16
C VAL A 54 -14.07 -13.09 -7.33
N ILE A 55 -13.89 -12.03 -6.56
CA ILE A 55 -14.48 -10.71 -6.78
C ILE A 55 -13.33 -9.70 -6.73
N ILE A 56 -13.23 -8.82 -7.70
CA ILE A 56 -12.20 -7.78 -7.82
C ILE A 56 -12.89 -6.43 -7.79
N ILE A 57 -12.38 -5.51 -6.97
CA ILE A 57 -12.89 -4.14 -6.89
C ILE A 57 -12.19 -3.31 -7.98
N GLU A 58 -12.95 -2.80 -8.93
CA GLU A 58 -12.42 -2.10 -10.12
C GLU A 58 -12.50 -0.57 -10.00
N ASP A 59 -13.55 -0.06 -9.35
CA ASP A 59 -13.77 1.38 -9.20
C ASP A 59 -14.70 1.65 -8.02
N VAL A 60 -14.32 2.60 -7.17
CA VAL A 60 -15.06 2.98 -5.96
C VAL A 60 -15.67 4.36 -6.15
N GLY A 61 -16.99 4.41 -6.31
CA GLY A 61 -17.76 5.64 -6.35
C GLY A 61 -18.15 6.13 -4.96
N THR A 62 -19.03 7.13 -4.89
CA THR A 62 -19.53 7.67 -3.60
C THR A 62 -20.65 6.84 -2.98
N SER A 63 -21.38 6.07 -3.78
CA SER A 63 -22.57 5.31 -3.37
C SER A 63 -22.68 3.94 -4.04
N SER A 64 -21.67 3.56 -4.81
CA SER A 64 -21.63 2.32 -5.56
C SER A 64 -20.21 1.91 -5.87
N VAL A 65 -20.01 0.62 -6.04
CA VAL A 65 -18.73 0.00 -6.38
C VAL A 65 -18.90 -0.83 -7.64
N LYS A 66 -18.02 -0.61 -8.61
CA LYS A 66 -17.88 -1.50 -9.76
C LYS A 66 -16.93 -2.63 -9.36
N LEU A 67 -17.30 -3.83 -9.74
CA LEU A 67 -16.52 -5.01 -9.46
C LEU A 67 -16.52 -5.92 -10.69
N ASP A 68 -15.51 -6.76 -10.79
CA ASP A 68 -15.49 -7.90 -11.70
C ASP A 68 -15.54 -9.17 -10.85
N TYR A 69 -16.31 -10.17 -11.27
CA TYR A 69 -16.44 -11.42 -10.53
C TYR A 69 -16.32 -12.63 -11.45
N GLY A 70 -15.76 -13.71 -10.91
CA GLY A 70 -15.59 -14.97 -11.61
C GLY A 70 -15.93 -16.13 -10.69
N PHE A 71 -16.66 -17.10 -11.21
CA PHE A 71 -16.99 -18.33 -10.50
C PHE A 71 -16.27 -19.53 -11.11
N TYR A 72 -15.78 -20.43 -10.26
CA TYR A 72 -14.95 -21.58 -10.63
C TYR A 72 -13.72 -21.16 -11.45
N VAL A 73 -12.98 -20.20 -10.91
CA VAL A 73 -11.91 -19.50 -11.62
C VAL A 73 -10.67 -20.38 -11.74
N ASP A 74 -10.19 -20.52 -12.97
CA ASP A 74 -8.91 -21.08 -13.39
C ASP A 74 -8.11 -20.06 -14.24
N GLU A 75 -6.97 -20.47 -14.79
CA GLU A 75 -6.08 -19.59 -15.58
C GLU A 75 -6.74 -18.97 -16.83
N ASN A 76 -7.88 -19.49 -17.30
CA ASN A 76 -8.56 -19.04 -18.51
C ASN A 76 -9.97 -18.50 -18.25
N SER A 77 -10.34 -18.33 -16.99
CA SER A 77 -11.70 -17.98 -16.63
C SER A 77 -12.00 -16.52 -16.93
N GLU A 78 -13.13 -16.30 -17.61
CA GLU A 78 -13.65 -14.97 -17.90
C GLU A 78 -14.26 -14.37 -16.62
N LEU A 79 -14.01 -13.08 -16.41
CA LEU A 79 -14.65 -12.29 -15.36
C LEU A 79 -15.86 -11.54 -15.94
N TYR A 80 -16.88 -11.40 -15.11
CA TYR A 80 -18.11 -10.71 -15.45
C TYR A 80 -18.20 -9.40 -14.68
N PRO A 81 -18.60 -8.31 -15.34
CA PRO A 81 -18.77 -7.04 -14.66
C PRO A 81 -20.00 -7.06 -13.76
N GLY A 82 -19.87 -6.45 -12.60
CA GLY A 82 -20.89 -6.27 -11.59
C GLY A 82 -20.91 -4.85 -11.06
N LEU A 83 -22.04 -4.47 -10.48
CA LEU A 83 -22.23 -3.19 -9.82
C LEU A 83 -23.03 -3.43 -8.55
N VAL A 84 -22.54 -2.90 -7.43
CA VAL A 84 -23.21 -2.96 -6.13
C VAL A 84 -23.38 -1.55 -5.62
N GLY A 85 -24.55 -1.21 -5.09
CA GLY A 85 -24.86 0.10 -4.54
C GLY A 85 -25.36 0.02 -3.12
N LEU A 86 -25.43 1.16 -2.43
CA LEU A 86 -26.01 1.23 -1.09
C LEU A 86 -27.50 0.83 -1.08
N ASP A 87 -28.20 1.06 -2.19
CA ASP A 87 -29.64 0.80 -2.33
C ASP A 87 -29.95 -0.55 -2.99
N TYR A 88 -28.95 -1.28 -3.49
CA TYR A 88 -29.16 -2.56 -4.17
C TYR A 88 -27.95 -3.47 -4.01
N LEU A 89 -28.25 -4.74 -3.73
CA LEU A 89 -27.24 -5.80 -3.65
C LEU A 89 -27.09 -6.52 -4.99
N MET A 90 -25.93 -7.12 -5.21
CA MET A 90 -25.72 -8.08 -6.30
C MET A 90 -26.07 -9.49 -5.81
N ARG A 91 -26.80 -10.22 -6.64
CA ARG A 91 -27.13 -11.64 -6.44
C ARG A 91 -26.40 -12.46 -7.47
N ALA A 92 -25.64 -13.43 -7.01
CA ALA A 92 -24.86 -14.33 -7.84
C ALA A 92 -25.36 -15.76 -7.66
N ASP A 93 -25.78 -16.34 -8.76
CA ASP A 93 -25.97 -17.78 -8.94
C ASP A 93 -24.59 -18.35 -9.30
N VAL A 94 -24.01 -19.12 -8.38
CA VAL A 94 -22.61 -19.54 -8.49
C VAL A 94 -22.50 -20.85 -9.25
N ASP A 95 -23.46 -21.78 -9.10
CA ASP A 95 -23.46 -23.09 -9.77
C ASP A 95 -24.36 -23.19 -11.02
N LYS A 96 -25.06 -22.11 -11.38
CA LYS A 96 -25.95 -21.99 -12.54
C LYS A 96 -27.14 -22.95 -12.48
N ASP A 97 -27.56 -23.37 -11.29
CA ASP A 97 -28.74 -24.21 -11.11
C ASP A 97 -30.06 -23.40 -11.13
N GLY A 98 -29.97 -22.07 -11.10
CA GLY A 98 -31.09 -21.14 -11.11
C GLY A 98 -31.46 -20.59 -9.73
N ASP A 99 -30.81 -21.08 -8.66
CA ASP A 99 -30.89 -20.56 -7.31
C ASP A 99 -29.76 -19.55 -7.06
N VAL A 100 -29.96 -18.68 -6.06
CA VAL A 100 -28.94 -17.68 -5.69
C VAL A 100 -28.13 -18.25 -4.55
N ASP A 101 -26.82 -18.33 -4.74
CA ASP A 101 -25.88 -18.85 -3.73
C ASP A 101 -25.20 -17.75 -2.94
N LEU A 102 -24.97 -16.58 -3.56
CA LEU A 102 -24.22 -15.50 -2.96
C LEU A 102 -24.92 -14.17 -3.12
N ASN A 103 -25.09 -13.44 -2.02
CA ASN A 103 -25.41 -12.02 -2.04
C ASN A 103 -24.18 -11.20 -1.70
N VAL A 104 -24.01 -10.10 -2.42
CA VAL A 104 -22.96 -9.10 -2.15
C VAL A 104 -23.65 -7.76 -1.96
N ALA A 105 -23.57 -7.23 -0.75
CA ALA A 105 -24.18 -5.95 -0.39
C ALA A 105 -23.11 -4.93 -0.03
N LEU A 106 -23.29 -3.70 -0.50
CA LEU A 106 -22.48 -2.56 -0.08
C LEU A 106 -23.12 -1.92 1.16
N TYR A 107 -22.37 -1.88 2.26
CA TYR A 107 -22.84 -1.29 3.50
C TYR A 107 -22.48 0.19 3.62
N SER A 108 -21.23 0.53 3.32
CA SER A 108 -20.76 1.91 3.36
C SER A 108 -19.50 2.08 2.51
N ILE A 109 -19.25 3.32 2.12
CA ILE A 109 -17.97 3.77 1.56
C ILE A 109 -17.48 4.90 2.46
N SER A 110 -16.29 4.73 3.04
CA SER A 110 -15.65 5.72 3.89
C SER A 110 -15.06 6.86 3.05
N GLU A 111 -14.82 8.02 3.69
CA GLU A 111 -14.25 9.19 3.00
C GLU A 111 -12.84 8.94 2.43
N ASP A 112 -12.11 7.96 2.97
CA ASP A 112 -10.79 7.53 2.50
C ASP A 112 -10.85 6.51 1.35
N GLY A 113 -12.05 6.16 0.87
CA GLY A 113 -12.27 5.20 -0.21
C GLY A 113 -12.36 3.74 0.25
N GLN A 114 -12.39 3.47 1.56
CA GLN A 114 -12.62 2.11 2.06
C GLN A 114 -14.06 1.67 1.78
N VAL A 115 -14.19 0.54 1.12
CA VAL A 115 -15.45 -0.13 0.81
C VAL A 115 -15.73 -1.20 1.86
N ASN A 116 -16.93 -1.14 2.44
CA ASN A 116 -17.43 -2.17 3.35
C ASN A 116 -18.45 -3.03 2.61
N LEU A 117 -18.02 -4.19 2.14
CA LEU A 117 -18.90 -5.20 1.54
C LEU A 117 -19.33 -6.23 2.58
N VAL A 118 -20.52 -6.76 2.41
CA VAL A 118 -21.00 -7.93 3.14
C VAL A 118 -21.32 -9.01 2.13
N LEU A 119 -20.62 -10.13 2.24
CA LEU A 119 -20.86 -11.34 1.45
C LEU A 119 -21.70 -12.30 2.28
N GLN A 120 -22.75 -12.84 1.68
CA GLN A 120 -23.66 -13.76 2.35
C GLN A 120 -23.91 -14.99 1.48
N ASP A 121 -23.47 -16.15 1.96
CA ASP A 121 -23.86 -17.46 1.44
C ASP A 121 -25.32 -17.74 1.80
N VAL A 122 -26.16 -17.83 0.77
CA VAL A 122 -27.60 -18.09 0.87
C VAL A 122 -28.00 -19.47 0.37
N SER A 123 -27.04 -20.31 -0.02
CA SER A 123 -27.33 -21.66 -0.50
C SER A 123 -28.21 -22.45 0.48
N GLY A 124 -29.27 -23.08 -0.02
CA GLY A 124 -30.23 -23.84 0.81
C GLY A 124 -31.13 -23.01 1.74
N THR A 125 -31.23 -21.69 1.53
CA THR A 125 -32.19 -20.81 2.23
C THR A 125 -33.33 -20.45 1.28
N ASP A 126 -34.58 -20.52 1.73
CA ASP A 126 -35.71 -20.08 0.92
C ASP A 126 -35.51 -18.61 0.51
N SER A 127 -35.45 -18.38 -0.80
CA SER A 127 -35.05 -17.13 -1.47
C SER A 127 -35.91 -15.88 -1.15
N SER A 128 -36.87 -16.02 -0.22
CA SER A 128 -37.82 -15.01 0.23
C SER A 128 -37.44 -14.34 1.56
N GLU A 129 -36.49 -14.88 2.35
CA GLU A 129 -36.08 -14.28 3.63
C GLU A 129 -34.87 -13.33 3.54
N VAL A 130 -34.37 -13.06 2.34
CA VAL A 130 -33.26 -12.13 2.11
C VAL A 130 -33.78 -10.69 2.06
N THR A 131 -34.31 -10.20 3.19
CA THR A 131 -34.67 -8.78 3.32
C THR A 131 -34.19 -8.19 4.64
N GLY A 132 -33.19 -7.31 4.54
CA GLY A 132 -33.18 -6.04 5.28
C GLY A 132 -32.50 -5.99 6.65
N GLN A 133 -31.97 -7.10 7.19
CA GLN A 133 -31.31 -7.07 8.50
C GLN A 133 -29.87 -7.59 8.39
N VAL A 134 -29.03 -6.79 7.74
CA VAL A 134 -27.57 -6.93 7.83
C VAL A 134 -27.22 -6.63 9.29
N GLY A 135 -26.95 -7.68 10.07
CA GLY A 135 -26.68 -7.58 11.50
C GLY A 135 -25.50 -6.64 11.75
N VAL A 136 -25.65 -5.80 12.77
CA VAL A 136 -24.59 -4.96 13.32
C VAL A 136 -23.44 -5.89 13.73
N VAL A 137 -22.35 -5.88 12.97
CA VAL A 137 -21.12 -6.54 13.38
C VAL A 137 -20.38 -5.56 14.27
N ASP A 138 -20.27 -5.91 15.55
CA ASP A 138 -19.54 -5.15 16.56
C ASP A 138 -18.10 -4.83 16.09
N ASP A 139 -17.67 -3.60 16.36
CA ASP A 139 -16.36 -3.03 16.03
C ASP A 139 -15.22 -4.04 16.24
N ILE A 140 -14.63 -4.51 15.15
CA ILE A 140 -13.41 -5.33 15.20
C ILE A 140 -12.26 -4.41 15.60
N VAL A 141 -11.73 -4.67 16.80
CA VAL A 141 -10.57 -4.04 17.41
C VAL A 141 -9.43 -3.89 16.39
N SER A 142 -8.98 -2.65 16.23
CA SER A 142 -7.97 -2.20 15.26
C SER A 142 -6.79 -3.17 15.14
N ASN A 143 -6.67 -3.82 13.98
CA ASN A 143 -5.51 -4.63 13.66
C ASN A 143 -4.35 -3.70 13.30
N PHE A 144 -3.32 -3.67 14.14
CA PHE A 144 -2.18 -2.76 14.01
C PHE A 144 -1.44 -3.07 12.70
N ASN A 145 -1.44 -2.14 11.73
CA ASN A 145 -0.86 -2.35 10.40
C ASN A 145 0.68 -2.37 10.46
N TYR A 146 1.24 -3.56 10.64
CA TYR A 146 2.68 -3.83 10.72
C TYR A 146 3.44 -3.43 9.44
N LYS A 147 2.79 -3.39 8.28
CA LYS A 147 3.41 -2.97 7.02
C LYS A 147 3.72 -1.47 7.02
N THR A 148 2.84 -0.64 7.58
CA THR A 148 3.07 0.81 7.75
C THR A 148 4.24 1.09 8.69
N LEU A 149 4.38 0.31 9.76
CA LEU A 149 5.52 0.42 10.68
C LEU A 149 6.83 0.01 10.00
N ILE A 150 6.84 -1.06 9.21
CA ILE A 150 8.00 -1.49 8.43
C ILE A 150 8.42 -0.42 7.41
N LEU A 151 7.46 0.18 6.70
CA LEU A 151 7.72 1.26 5.74
C LEU A 151 8.31 2.51 6.43
N ALA A 152 7.79 2.87 7.60
CA ALA A 152 8.35 3.97 8.39
C ALA A 152 9.80 3.69 8.83
N VAL A 153 10.10 2.46 9.26
CA VAL A 153 11.46 2.03 9.64
C VAL A 153 12.40 2.06 8.44
N ILE A 154 11.98 1.57 7.27
CA ILE A 154 12.77 1.61 6.03
C ILE A 154 13.03 3.07 5.63
N GLY A 155 12.02 3.94 5.69
CA GLY A 155 12.15 5.37 5.40
C GLY A 155 13.18 6.06 6.28
N ILE A 156 13.16 5.80 7.59
CA ILE A 156 14.15 6.35 8.54
C ILE A 156 15.56 5.85 8.22
N LEU A 157 15.72 4.56 7.88
CA LEU A 157 17.03 3.99 7.53
C LEU A 157 17.62 4.62 6.25
N VAL A 158 16.79 4.83 5.23
CA VAL A 158 17.21 5.49 3.98
C VAL A 158 17.61 6.94 4.24
N LEU A 159 16.79 7.69 4.99
CA LEU A 159 17.10 9.08 5.35
C LEU A 159 18.38 9.19 6.19
N GLY A 160 18.60 8.26 7.12
CA GLY A 160 19.82 8.17 7.91
C GLY A 160 21.06 7.90 7.05
N LEU A 161 20.97 6.98 6.08
CA LEU A 161 22.05 6.68 5.15
C LEU A 161 22.39 7.88 4.27
N VAL A 162 21.37 8.57 3.74
CA VAL A 162 21.56 9.79 2.93
C VAL A 162 22.22 10.89 3.77
N GLY A 163 21.74 11.11 5.00
CA GLY A 163 22.36 12.06 5.94
C GLY A 163 23.83 11.74 6.19
N PHE A 164 24.15 10.48 6.51
CA PHE A 164 25.52 10.03 6.75
C PHE A 164 26.44 10.27 5.55
N LEU A 165 25.98 9.98 4.33
CA LEU A 165 26.77 10.18 3.11
C LEU A 165 27.03 11.66 2.82
N VAL A 166 26.05 12.54 3.05
CA VAL A 166 26.19 13.99 2.85
C VAL A 166 27.17 14.60 3.87
N PHE A 167 27.07 14.21 5.15
CA PHE A 167 27.98 14.72 6.19
C PHE A 167 29.41 14.18 6.04
N ARG A 168 29.59 12.93 5.60
CA ARG A 168 30.92 12.35 5.37
C ARG A 168 31.60 12.92 4.12
N GLY A 169 30.83 13.26 3.07
CA GLY A 169 31.34 13.88 1.84
C GLY A 169 31.75 15.35 1.94
N GLY A 170 31.43 16.03 3.06
CA GLY A 170 31.79 17.43 3.31
C GLY A 170 33.16 17.64 3.97
N SER A 171 33.82 16.57 4.44
CA SER A 171 35.09 16.65 5.19
C SER A 171 36.32 16.44 4.30
N ASN A 172 36.40 17.16 3.18
CA ASN A 172 37.65 17.30 2.42
C ASN A 172 38.27 18.66 2.74
N LYS A 173 39.35 18.58 3.52
CA LYS A 173 40.16 19.65 4.10
C LYS A 173 40.68 20.63 3.03
N ASN A 174 40.38 21.92 3.18
CA ASN A 174 41.21 22.99 2.63
C ASN A 174 42.23 23.40 3.70
N ILE A 175 43.48 22.96 3.55
CA ILE A 175 44.62 23.53 4.28
C ILE A 175 45.27 24.53 3.32
N PRO A 176 45.31 25.84 3.64
CA PRO A 176 46.02 26.80 2.80
C PRO A 176 47.53 26.56 2.87
N VAL A 177 48.16 26.51 1.69
CA VAL A 177 49.61 26.48 1.50
C VAL A 177 50.15 27.89 1.79
N GLU A 178 50.94 28.04 2.84
CA GLU A 178 51.72 29.26 3.10
C GLU A 178 53.05 29.15 2.34
N GLU A 179 53.14 29.83 1.19
CA GLU A 179 54.40 30.08 0.50
C GLU A 179 55.21 31.12 1.27
N ALA A 180 56.11 30.68 2.15
CA ALA A 180 57.18 31.54 2.66
C ALA A 180 58.36 31.53 1.67
N LYS A 181 58.37 32.55 0.82
CA LYS A 181 59.41 32.92 -0.15
C LYS A 181 60.78 33.03 0.53
N VAL A 182 61.73 32.17 0.16
CA VAL A 182 63.15 32.33 0.47
C VAL A 182 63.81 33.07 -0.69
N GLU A 183 64.40 34.24 -0.42
CA GLU A 183 65.48 34.78 -1.25
C GLU A 183 66.64 35.27 -0.36
N PRO A 184 67.90 35.22 -0.85
CA PRO A 184 69.07 35.13 0.01
C PRO A 184 70.02 36.34 -0.05
N THR A 185 70.92 36.38 0.95
CA THR A 185 72.35 36.79 0.91
C THR A 185 72.80 38.14 1.49
N SER A 186 73.81 38.01 2.38
CA SER A 186 74.90 38.93 2.81
C SER A 186 74.52 40.23 3.52
N THR A 187 75.08 40.56 4.69
CA THR A 187 76.51 40.87 4.87
C THR A 187 76.91 40.78 6.36
N PHE A 188 78.17 40.39 6.59
CA PHE A 188 78.86 40.34 7.89
C PHE A 188 78.94 41.71 8.59
N GLU A 189 78.83 41.73 9.92
CA GLU A 189 79.74 42.53 10.77
C GLU A 189 79.86 41.95 12.18
N ILE A 190 81.10 41.81 12.64
CA ILE A 190 81.52 41.27 13.94
C ILE A 190 81.76 42.47 14.88
N LYS A 191 81.32 42.36 16.14
CA LYS A 191 81.90 42.94 17.39
C LYS A 191 80.81 43.03 18.46
N GLU A 192 81.03 42.87 19.75
CA GLU A 192 82.13 42.42 20.60
C GLU A 192 81.46 42.16 21.98
N GLU A 193 82.10 41.31 22.79
CA GLU A 193 81.81 41.05 24.20
C GLU A 193 81.34 42.27 25.04
N LYS A 194 80.42 42.03 26.00
CA LYS A 194 80.83 41.83 27.42
C LYS A 194 79.67 41.39 28.33
N PRO A 195 79.97 40.63 29.40
CA PRO A 195 79.00 40.05 30.32
C PRO A 195 78.80 40.92 31.56
N LEU A 196 77.66 40.75 32.23
CA LEU A 196 77.51 40.50 33.68
C LEU A 196 76.04 40.28 34.03
#